data_AF-A0AAN6M5P9-F1
#
_entry.id   AF-A0AAN6M5P9-F1
#
_cell.length_a   1.000
_cell.length_b   1.000
_cell.length_c   1.000
_cell.angle_alpha   90.00
_cell.angle_beta   90.00
_cell.angle_gamma   90.00
#
_symmetry.space_group_name_H-M   'P 1'
#
loop_
_entity.id
_entity.type
_entity.pdbx_description
1 polymer ?
#
loop_
_entity_poly.entity_id
_entity_poly.type
_entity_poly.pdbx_seq_one_letter_code
_entity_poly.pdbx_strand_id
1 'polypeptide(L)'
;MKVNHLLHAYFLVNHVNSAPSDSPHDADLAQSGYVGGHHNIEPETVSRFQHLWNITFNPDEKHYARPLVHTLLSGKQIVFTASTENIVRTIDAVTGEIIYERQVAPPWPMAGANCELLSKNLGIMGTPVIYPEYDVAFFFVKSYIEDYRVPGGAASPLNGVYYFYAVYLEGLGDVYKYPLLIDDIPADNDPLGDIIYAGFGGLCDAFNYTGTLVAININTRWINRWSTQGGPASAWTDDWTKWHGGGAGGIWQSGMGLASDGQDVFFSVDNGGGSLDANASSSPIPGRSHQDILSESVVRISLNDMGVQLQDFFRPHDYQSDAGQDIGSGGVSLLDSSVFNTSTAASIGLTTSRNSKMYVLDLGNMGGYRTGKNGTDNVLQTVYLPGEVFGGIGTYPFEGGYIYVNPSNAPLTAYHWDPSFSTLDSPAPHLSIIGKSSASNLHRGGIPTVTSHDGKPGSGIVWVTDVEKGLFAYKASPVNGSLVNIALPKIEGAVRYGRPVFGNGKVYVVDGRGRLVALGAGGNERIAHT
;
A
#
# COMPACT_ATOMS: atom_id res chain seq x y z
N MET A 1 -4.59 -15.34 8.37
CA MET A 1 -5.81 -14.55 8.17
C MET A 1 -5.42 -13.31 7.39
N LYS A 2 -5.51 -13.41 6.06
CA LYS A 2 -5.34 -12.31 5.09
C LYS A 2 -6.66 -11.55 5.10
N VAL A 3 -6.67 -10.24 5.29
CA VAL A 3 -7.88 -9.45 5.07
C VAL A 3 -7.52 -8.33 4.12
N ASN A 4 -8.18 -8.32 2.97
CA ASN A 4 -7.81 -7.55 1.80
C ASN A 4 -8.98 -6.84 1.20
N HIS A 5 -9.15 -5.55 1.51
CA HIS A 5 -10.09 -4.74 0.74
C HIS A 5 -9.57 -3.32 0.56
N LEU A 6 -9.38 -2.99 -0.73
CA LEU A 6 -9.00 -1.72 -1.36
C LEU A 6 -7.54 -1.29 -1.20
N LEU A 7 -6.87 -1.22 -2.34
CA LEU A 7 -5.74 -0.33 -2.56
C LEU A 7 -6.21 0.88 -3.38
N HIS A 8 -6.02 2.08 -2.85
CA HIS A 8 -5.87 3.39 -3.50
C HIS A 8 -6.27 3.61 -4.96
N ALA A 9 -7.11 4.63 -5.10
CA ALA A 9 -7.34 5.39 -6.32
C ALA A 9 -6.11 6.17 -6.80
N TYR A 10 -5.89 6.34 -8.10
CA TYR A 10 -4.77 7.15 -8.65
C TYR A 10 -5.26 8.17 -9.67
N PHE A 11 -4.42 9.16 -9.99
CA PHE A 11 -4.64 10.09 -11.08
C PHE A 11 -3.47 9.99 -12.05
N LEU A 12 -3.75 9.65 -13.30
CA LEU A 12 -2.82 9.78 -14.43
C LEU A 12 -2.88 11.20 -14.99
N VAL A 13 -2.56 12.22 -14.18
CA VAL A 13 -2.34 13.58 -14.69
C VAL A 13 -1.05 14.13 -14.11
N ASN A 14 -0.08 14.36 -14.99
CA ASN A 14 1.14 15.09 -14.69
C ASN A 14 0.80 16.46 -14.07
N HIS A 15 1.39 16.74 -12.91
CA HIS A 15 1.24 17.98 -12.12
C HIS A 15 -0.15 18.28 -11.57
N VAL A 16 -0.39 17.85 -10.32
CA VAL A 16 -1.48 18.40 -9.50
C VAL A 16 -0.87 19.23 -8.36
N ASN A 17 -1.32 20.47 -8.22
CA ASN A 17 -0.88 21.43 -7.20
C ASN A 17 -1.45 21.07 -5.80
N SER A 18 -0.95 20.00 -5.17
CA SER A 18 -1.09 19.86 -3.71
C SER A 18 -0.06 20.75 -3.02
N ALA A 19 -0.30 21.13 -1.76
CA ALA A 19 0.76 21.81 -1.01
C ALA A 19 1.97 20.85 -0.86
N PRO A 20 3.21 21.36 -0.81
CA PRO A 20 4.40 20.52 -0.77
C PRO A 20 4.46 19.53 0.41
N SER A 21 3.78 19.85 1.53
CA SER A 21 3.69 19.00 2.72
C SER A 21 2.50 18.04 2.72
N ASP A 22 1.70 17.99 1.67
CA ASP A 22 0.50 17.15 1.63
C ASP A 22 0.86 15.70 1.26
N SER A 23 -0.05 14.79 1.56
CA SER A 23 0.01 13.38 1.19
C SER A 23 -1.39 12.96 0.71
N PRO A 24 -1.74 13.24 -0.56
CA PRO A 24 -3.08 12.97 -1.10
C PRO A 24 -3.38 11.48 -1.32
N HIS A 25 -2.39 10.59 -1.09
CA HIS A 25 -2.50 9.13 -1.12
C HIS A 25 -1.55 8.52 -0.06
N ASP A 26 -1.62 7.21 0.21
CA ASP A 26 -0.66 6.56 1.12
C ASP A 26 0.75 6.59 0.52
N ALA A 27 1.65 7.27 1.20
CA ALA A 27 3.01 7.54 0.76
C ALA A 27 3.10 8.28 -0.58
N ASP A 28 3.65 7.63 -1.61
CA ASP A 28 3.95 8.18 -2.93
C ASP A 28 3.43 7.25 -4.05
N LEU A 29 3.29 7.78 -5.28
CA LEU A 29 2.78 7.03 -6.45
C LEU A 29 3.58 5.74 -6.71
N ALA A 30 4.90 5.81 -6.56
CA ALA A 30 5.80 4.69 -6.76
C ALA A 30 5.81 3.70 -5.58
N GLN A 31 5.13 4.03 -4.48
CA GLN A 31 5.19 3.30 -3.21
C GLN A 31 6.64 3.08 -2.72
N SER A 32 7.55 4.00 -3.07
CA SER A 32 8.96 3.96 -2.65
C SER A 32 9.11 4.20 -1.16
N GLY A 33 8.11 4.82 -0.53
CA GLY A 33 8.11 5.22 0.87
C GLY A 33 8.92 6.47 1.16
N TYR A 34 9.53 7.11 0.15
CA TYR A 34 10.09 8.44 0.29
C TYR A 34 9.02 9.50 0.02
N VAL A 35 8.54 10.18 1.07
CA VAL A 35 7.42 11.13 0.97
C VAL A 35 7.89 12.59 0.85
N GLY A 36 9.15 12.81 0.48
CA GLY A 36 9.70 14.13 0.17
C GLY A 36 10.24 14.92 1.35
N GLY A 37 10.69 16.14 1.03
CA GLY A 37 11.43 17.03 1.93
C GLY A 37 10.64 18.19 2.54
N HIS A 38 9.44 18.47 2.03
CA HIS A 38 8.76 19.74 2.27
C HIS A 38 7.79 19.71 3.46
N HIS A 39 7.99 18.75 4.37
CA HIS A 39 7.19 18.63 5.59
C HIS A 39 7.66 19.56 6.70
N ASN A 40 8.77 20.30 6.53
CA ASN A 40 9.42 21.10 7.58
C ASN A 40 9.81 20.26 8.80
N ILE A 41 10.34 19.06 8.55
CA ILE A 41 10.75 18.10 9.57
C ILE A 41 12.21 17.72 9.30
N GLU A 42 13.04 17.79 10.35
CA GLU A 42 14.45 17.39 10.34
C GLU A 42 14.82 16.77 11.70
N PRO A 43 15.92 16.02 11.83
CA PRO A 43 16.23 15.26 13.05
C PRO A 43 16.21 16.12 14.32
N GLU A 44 16.71 17.35 14.24
CA GLU A 44 16.78 18.31 15.34
C GLU A 44 15.38 18.82 15.75
N THR A 45 14.46 19.03 14.81
CA THR A 45 13.07 19.43 15.13
C THR A 45 12.29 18.27 15.72
N VAL A 46 12.44 17.05 15.19
CA VAL A 46 11.78 15.83 15.70
C VAL A 46 12.15 15.54 17.15
N SER A 47 13.41 15.76 17.52
CA SER A 47 13.86 15.57 18.91
C SER A 47 13.13 16.45 19.94
N ARG A 48 12.42 17.50 19.48
CA ARG A 48 11.62 18.44 20.28
C ARG A 48 10.11 18.18 20.17
N PHE A 49 9.69 17.14 19.47
CA PHE A 49 8.27 16.84 19.30
C PHE A 49 7.59 16.56 20.64
N GLN A 50 6.34 16.99 20.73
CA GLN A 50 5.42 16.78 21.85
C GLN A 50 4.08 16.29 21.30
N HIS A 51 3.23 15.73 22.18
CA HIS A 51 1.82 15.52 21.82
C HIS A 51 1.15 16.88 21.67
N LEU A 52 0.60 17.15 20.48
CA LEU A 52 -0.14 18.38 20.22
C LEU A 52 -1.62 18.20 20.58
N TRP A 53 -2.23 17.16 20.02
CA TRP A 53 -3.62 16.80 20.24
C TRP A 53 -3.82 15.31 19.94
N ASN A 54 -4.95 14.76 20.39
CA ASN A 54 -5.42 13.45 19.96
C ASN A 54 -6.96 13.42 19.92
N ILE A 55 -7.49 12.56 19.08
CA ILE A 55 -8.93 12.24 18.97
C ILE A 55 -9.07 10.76 19.25
N THR A 56 -9.99 10.38 20.13
CA THR A 56 -10.30 8.97 20.43
C THR A 56 -11.54 8.56 19.66
N PHE A 57 -11.45 7.47 18.89
CA PHE A 57 -12.57 6.92 18.14
C PHE A 57 -13.37 5.92 18.96
N ASN A 58 -14.55 5.54 18.46
CA ASN A 58 -15.36 4.52 19.09
C ASN A 58 -14.62 3.17 19.12
N PRO A 59 -14.81 2.32 20.15
CA PRO A 59 -14.07 1.06 20.27
C PRO A 59 -14.17 0.12 19.06
N ASP A 60 -15.33 0.08 18.40
CA ASP A 60 -15.59 -0.74 17.22
C ASP A 60 -15.05 -0.09 15.92
N GLU A 61 -14.76 1.21 15.95
CA GLU A 61 -14.33 1.98 14.79
C GLU A 61 -12.83 1.81 14.52
N LYS A 62 -12.50 0.96 13.55
CA LYS A 62 -11.11 0.70 13.15
C LYS A 62 -10.72 1.57 11.97
N HIS A 63 -9.44 1.95 11.93
CA HIS A 63 -8.85 2.74 10.85
C HIS A 63 -7.73 1.94 10.21
N TYR A 64 -8.09 1.07 9.27
CA TYR A 64 -7.11 0.39 8.41
C TYR A 64 -6.67 1.30 7.25
N ALA A 65 -7.59 2.14 6.78
CA ALA A 65 -7.32 3.26 5.91
C ALA A 65 -6.40 4.26 6.63
N ARG A 66 -5.35 4.69 5.93
CA ARG A 66 -4.45 5.74 6.43
C ARG A 66 -5.19 7.06 6.45
N PRO A 67 -4.97 7.90 7.47
CA PRO A 67 -5.31 9.31 7.36
C PRO A 67 -4.57 9.93 6.17
N LEU A 68 -5.16 10.91 5.51
CA LEU A 68 -4.50 11.70 4.48
C LEU A 68 -4.35 13.13 4.97
N VAL A 69 -3.23 13.77 4.64
CA VAL A 69 -3.00 15.19 4.94
C VAL A 69 -3.15 15.96 3.65
N HIS A 70 -3.98 17.00 3.67
CA HIS A 70 -4.25 17.80 2.49
C HIS A 70 -4.49 19.27 2.86
N THR A 71 -4.00 20.18 2.04
CA THR A 71 -4.25 21.60 2.16
C THR A 71 -5.35 21.98 1.19
N LEU A 72 -6.52 22.30 1.73
CA LEU A 72 -7.69 22.72 0.95
C LEU A 72 -7.35 23.94 0.08
N LEU A 73 -8.12 24.16 -0.98
CA LEU A 73 -8.02 25.35 -1.82
C LEU A 73 -8.22 26.66 -1.04
N SER A 74 -8.88 26.59 0.13
CA SER A 74 -9.00 27.70 1.08
C SER A 74 -7.70 28.02 1.84
N GLY A 75 -6.65 27.20 1.70
CA GLY A 75 -5.36 27.30 2.38
C GLY A 75 -5.30 26.58 3.74
N LYS A 76 -6.39 25.94 4.17
CA LYS A 76 -6.46 25.23 5.45
C LYS A 76 -5.94 23.80 5.31
N GLN A 77 -4.94 23.42 6.11
CA GLN A 77 -4.49 22.03 6.18
C GLN A 77 -5.43 21.19 7.05
N ILE A 78 -5.81 20.04 6.53
CA ILE A 78 -6.70 19.07 7.17
C ILE A 78 -6.04 17.71 7.29
N VAL A 79 -6.59 16.88 8.18
CA VAL A 79 -6.42 15.43 8.18
C VAL A 79 -7.77 14.82 7.79
N PHE A 80 -7.80 14.08 6.69
CA PHE A 80 -8.98 13.31 6.27
C PHE A 80 -8.87 11.88 6.79
N THR A 81 -9.92 11.36 7.43
CA THR A 81 -9.96 9.96 7.88
C THR A 81 -11.18 9.23 7.35
N ALA A 82 -11.04 7.91 7.20
CA ALA A 82 -12.12 6.99 6.86
C ALA A 82 -11.99 5.71 7.70
N SER A 83 -13.11 5.09 8.06
CA SER A 83 -13.12 3.97 8.99
C SER A 83 -14.02 2.80 8.58
N THR A 84 -13.86 1.69 9.30
CA THR A 84 -14.66 0.47 9.12
C THR A 84 -16.14 0.64 9.41
N GLU A 85 -16.52 1.76 10.02
CA GLU A 85 -17.92 2.12 10.27
C GLU A 85 -18.52 2.98 9.15
N ASN A 86 -17.80 3.12 8.03
CA ASN A 86 -18.14 4.03 6.92
C ASN A 86 -18.27 5.49 7.36
N ILE A 87 -17.55 5.88 8.42
CA ILE A 87 -17.48 7.25 8.88
C ILE A 87 -16.28 7.91 8.22
N VAL A 88 -16.51 9.04 7.56
CA VAL A 88 -15.47 9.92 7.03
C VAL A 88 -15.44 11.23 7.80
N ARG A 89 -14.25 11.79 7.99
CA ARG A 89 -14.04 13.04 8.74
C ARG A 89 -13.06 13.96 8.05
N THR A 90 -13.32 15.25 8.15
CA THR A 90 -12.36 16.32 7.89
C THR A 90 -11.98 16.96 9.21
N ILE A 91 -10.71 16.87 9.58
CA ILE A 91 -10.18 17.32 10.88
C ILE A 91 -9.20 18.46 10.64
N ASP A 92 -9.24 19.51 11.46
CA ASP A 92 -8.24 20.56 11.44
C ASP A 92 -6.87 19.99 11.84
N ALA A 93 -5.88 20.09 10.93
CA ALA A 93 -4.56 19.52 11.13
C ALA A 93 -3.78 20.19 12.28
N VAL A 94 -4.11 21.44 12.62
CA VAL A 94 -3.45 22.20 13.68
C VAL A 94 -4.07 21.92 15.03
N THR A 95 -5.40 21.92 15.12
CA THR A 95 -6.13 21.88 16.40
C THR A 95 -6.66 20.50 16.78
N GLY A 96 -6.84 19.59 15.81
CA GLY A 96 -7.54 18.32 16.02
C GLY A 96 -9.06 18.47 16.14
N GLU A 97 -9.62 19.64 15.79
CA GLU A 97 -11.07 19.84 15.76
C GLU A 97 -11.69 19.08 14.58
N ILE A 98 -12.72 18.27 14.85
CA ILE A 98 -13.52 17.63 13.81
C ILE A 98 -14.41 18.72 13.19
N ILE A 99 -14.12 19.08 11.94
CA ILE A 99 -14.85 20.12 11.20
C ILE A 99 -16.12 19.53 10.61
N TYR A 100 -15.99 18.35 9.99
CA TYR A 100 -17.09 17.61 9.39
C TYR A 100 -16.95 16.12 9.73
N GLU A 101 -18.08 15.47 9.96
CA GLU A 101 -18.19 14.02 10.18
C GLU A 101 -19.46 13.52 9.49
N ARG A 102 -19.37 12.39 8.78
CA ARG A 102 -20.52 11.75 8.12
C ARG A 102 -20.34 10.24 8.04
N GLN A 103 -21.38 9.48 8.41
CA GLN A 103 -21.50 8.09 8.01
C GLN A 103 -22.09 8.01 6.60
N VAL A 104 -21.32 7.57 5.61
CA VAL A 104 -21.71 7.66 4.19
C VAL A 104 -22.68 6.55 3.75
N ALA A 105 -22.62 5.40 4.41
CA ALA A 105 -23.51 4.26 4.21
C ALA A 105 -23.46 3.34 5.44
N PRO A 106 -24.48 2.51 5.70
CA PRO A 106 -24.37 1.46 6.70
C PRO A 106 -23.20 0.51 6.38
N PRO A 107 -22.30 0.20 7.32
CA PRO A 107 -21.20 -0.73 7.06
C PRO A 107 -21.68 -2.18 7.03
N TRP A 108 -20.99 -3.03 6.27
CA TRP A 108 -21.36 -4.44 6.15
C TRP A 108 -20.96 -5.20 7.42
N PRO A 109 -21.87 -5.92 8.10
CA PRO A 109 -21.53 -6.62 9.34
C PRO A 109 -20.69 -7.86 9.04
N MET A 110 -19.60 -8.04 9.80
CA MET A 110 -18.66 -9.16 9.62
C MET A 110 -19.11 -10.45 10.33
N ALA A 111 -20.24 -10.44 11.02
CA ALA A 111 -20.78 -11.64 11.69
C ALA A 111 -21.10 -12.73 10.65
N GLY A 112 -20.53 -13.92 10.82
CA GLY A 112 -20.58 -15.05 9.89
C GLY A 112 -19.42 -15.11 8.90
N ALA A 113 -18.50 -14.14 8.87
CA ALA A 113 -17.34 -14.15 7.97
C ALA A 113 -16.17 -14.98 8.51
N ASN A 114 -15.27 -15.48 7.64
CA ASN A 114 -14.11 -16.28 8.07
C ASN A 114 -13.09 -15.52 8.95
N CYS A 115 -13.27 -14.22 9.21
CA CYS A 115 -12.32 -13.34 9.91
C CYS A 115 -13.00 -12.28 10.76
N GLU A 116 -14.08 -12.65 11.43
CA GLU A 116 -14.90 -11.77 12.30
C GLU A 116 -14.08 -11.04 13.39
N LEU A 117 -12.94 -11.60 13.78
CA LEU A 117 -12.08 -11.03 14.83
C LEU A 117 -11.26 -9.82 14.38
N LEU A 118 -11.27 -9.48 13.08
CA LEU A 118 -10.55 -8.30 12.61
C LEU A 118 -11.24 -7.01 13.09
N SER A 119 -12.51 -6.88 12.77
CA SER A 119 -13.37 -5.75 13.10
C SER A 119 -14.82 -6.22 13.09
N LYS A 120 -15.67 -5.52 13.83
CA LYS A 120 -17.10 -5.81 13.89
C LYS A 120 -17.79 -5.62 12.54
N ASN A 121 -17.42 -4.56 11.83
CA ASN A 121 -17.94 -4.26 10.50
C ASN A 121 -16.80 -4.13 9.48
N LEU A 122 -17.17 -4.36 8.22
CA LEU A 122 -16.35 -4.12 7.03
C LEU A 122 -16.95 -2.91 6.31
N GLY A 123 -16.27 -1.77 6.46
CA GLY A 123 -16.65 -0.52 5.82
C GLY A 123 -15.54 -0.03 4.88
N ILE A 124 -15.09 1.20 5.08
CA ILE A 124 -13.93 1.74 4.38
C ILE A 124 -12.67 1.18 5.01
N MET A 125 -11.98 0.32 4.25
CA MET A 125 -10.77 -0.39 4.69
C MET A 125 -9.51 0.15 4.00
N GLY A 126 -9.62 0.43 2.69
CA GLY A 126 -8.54 1.02 1.94
C GLY A 126 -8.49 2.52 2.13
N THR A 127 -7.28 3.02 2.16
CA THR A 127 -7.00 4.45 2.20
C THR A 127 -7.62 5.13 0.96
N PRO A 128 -8.37 6.23 1.16
CA PRO A 128 -8.87 7.08 0.09
C PRO A 128 -7.74 7.66 -0.78
N VAL A 129 -8.09 8.34 -1.88
CA VAL A 129 -7.19 9.29 -2.54
C VAL A 129 -7.89 10.60 -2.76
N ILE A 130 -7.15 11.67 -2.49
CA ILE A 130 -7.60 13.03 -2.68
C ILE A 130 -7.21 13.45 -4.09
N TYR A 131 -8.14 14.10 -4.77
CA TYR A 131 -7.92 14.86 -5.98
C TYR A 131 -7.79 16.35 -5.60
N PRO A 132 -6.54 16.87 -5.50
CA PRO A 132 -6.30 18.20 -4.95
C PRO A 132 -6.97 19.33 -5.71
N GLU A 133 -7.17 19.18 -7.02
CA GLU A 133 -7.70 20.25 -7.89
C GLU A 133 -9.11 20.70 -7.49
N TYR A 134 -9.92 19.81 -6.88
CA TYR A 134 -11.31 20.09 -6.51
C TYR A 134 -11.61 19.80 -5.04
N ASP A 135 -10.59 19.53 -4.21
CA ASP A 135 -10.75 19.09 -2.83
C ASP A 135 -11.74 17.90 -2.72
N VAL A 136 -11.58 16.87 -3.55
CA VAL A 136 -12.46 15.69 -3.57
C VAL A 136 -11.71 14.45 -3.08
N ALA A 137 -12.29 13.69 -2.15
CA ALA A 137 -11.80 12.37 -1.78
C ALA A 137 -12.57 11.26 -2.49
N PHE A 138 -11.85 10.32 -3.09
CA PHE A 138 -12.36 9.10 -3.70
C PHE A 138 -12.01 7.88 -2.86
N PHE A 139 -12.97 6.98 -2.63
CA PHE A 139 -12.77 5.76 -1.85
C PHE A 139 -13.88 4.75 -2.12
N PHE A 140 -13.63 3.47 -1.83
CA PHE A 140 -14.69 2.46 -1.89
C PHE A 140 -15.24 2.14 -0.51
N VAL A 141 -16.51 1.79 -0.50
CA VAL A 141 -17.32 1.58 0.69
C VAL A 141 -17.94 0.20 0.58
N LYS A 142 -17.61 -0.70 1.51
CA LYS A 142 -18.37 -1.94 1.66
C LYS A 142 -19.66 -1.62 2.41
N SER A 143 -20.79 -2.04 1.83
CA SER A 143 -22.12 -1.93 2.42
C SER A 143 -22.96 -3.12 1.97
N TYR A 144 -24.28 -3.02 2.02
CA TYR A 144 -25.21 -4.01 1.53
C TYR A 144 -26.28 -3.37 0.64
N ILE A 145 -26.78 -4.12 -0.33
CA ILE A 145 -27.87 -3.68 -1.20
C ILE A 145 -29.19 -3.67 -0.41
N GLU A 146 -30.03 -2.65 -0.61
CA GLU A 146 -31.30 -2.49 0.13
C GLU A 146 -32.30 -3.60 -0.25
N ASP A 147 -32.43 -3.89 -1.54
CA ASP A 147 -33.22 -5.00 -2.07
C ASP A 147 -32.37 -6.27 -2.09
N TYR A 148 -32.22 -6.89 -0.92
CA TYR A 148 -31.41 -8.09 -0.73
C TYR A 148 -31.61 -9.12 -1.86
N ARG A 149 -30.50 -9.51 -2.51
CA ARG A 149 -30.49 -10.53 -3.57
C ARG A 149 -30.89 -11.91 -3.05
N VAL A 150 -30.56 -12.19 -1.79
CA VAL A 150 -30.87 -13.47 -1.12
C VAL A 150 -31.39 -13.24 0.31
N PRO A 151 -32.16 -14.18 0.89
CA PRO A 151 -32.49 -14.17 2.31
C PRO A 151 -31.23 -14.15 3.20
N GLY A 152 -31.36 -13.68 4.44
CA GLY A 152 -30.24 -13.58 5.40
C GLY A 152 -29.82 -12.15 5.75
N GLY A 153 -30.50 -11.15 5.19
CA GLY A 153 -30.30 -9.73 5.52
C GLY A 153 -28.92 -9.21 5.13
N ALA A 154 -28.49 -8.14 5.80
CA ALA A 154 -27.22 -7.46 5.53
C ALA A 154 -25.98 -8.37 5.69
N ALA A 155 -26.02 -9.35 6.60
CA ALA A 155 -24.87 -10.21 6.90
C ALA A 155 -24.58 -11.28 5.84
N SER A 156 -25.51 -11.54 4.93
CA SER A 156 -25.24 -12.46 3.82
C SER A 156 -24.15 -11.88 2.92
N PRO A 157 -23.05 -12.62 2.64
CA PRO A 157 -22.00 -12.15 1.74
C PRO A 157 -22.51 -11.77 0.35
N LEU A 158 -23.54 -12.46 -0.15
CA LEU A 158 -24.16 -12.21 -1.46
C LEU A 158 -24.97 -10.90 -1.50
N ASN A 159 -25.37 -10.37 -0.35
CA ASN A 159 -26.02 -9.07 -0.21
C ASN A 159 -25.01 -7.94 0.02
N GLY A 160 -23.78 -8.26 0.40
CA GLY A 160 -22.72 -7.29 0.63
C GLY A 160 -22.13 -6.79 -0.70
N VAL A 161 -22.20 -5.49 -0.94
CA VAL A 161 -21.74 -4.85 -2.19
C VAL A 161 -20.66 -3.80 -1.93
N TYR A 162 -19.98 -3.37 -2.99
CA TYR A 162 -19.07 -2.23 -2.94
C TYR A 162 -19.63 -1.05 -3.73
N TYR A 163 -19.52 0.13 -3.14
CA TYR A 163 -19.77 1.40 -3.80
C TYR A 163 -18.47 2.19 -3.94
N PHE A 164 -18.33 2.90 -5.04
CA PHE A 164 -17.26 3.89 -5.22
C PHE A 164 -17.81 5.28 -4.95
N TYR A 165 -17.31 5.92 -3.90
CA TYR A 165 -17.73 7.25 -3.45
C TYR A 165 -16.76 8.32 -3.93
N ALA A 166 -17.31 9.51 -4.14
CA ALA A 166 -16.56 10.75 -4.27
C ALA A 166 -17.25 11.81 -3.40
N VAL A 167 -16.51 12.45 -2.51
CA VAL A 167 -17.05 13.45 -1.58
C VAL A 167 -16.18 14.69 -1.57
N TYR A 168 -16.78 15.87 -1.44
CA TYR A 168 -16.04 17.09 -1.19
C TYR A 168 -15.45 17.06 0.22
N LEU A 169 -14.19 17.46 0.38
CA LEU A 169 -13.52 17.53 1.69
C LEU A 169 -14.14 18.63 2.57
N GLU A 170 -14.70 19.67 1.95
CA GLU A 170 -15.57 20.63 2.62
C GLU A 170 -17.02 20.11 2.66
N GLY A 171 -17.59 20.02 3.85
CA GLY A 171 -18.98 19.61 4.06
C GLY A 171 -19.26 18.11 3.90
N LEU A 172 -18.32 17.33 3.32
CA LEU A 172 -18.46 15.90 3.08
C LEU A 172 -19.67 15.54 2.19
N GLY A 173 -20.16 16.47 1.37
CA GLY A 173 -21.26 16.20 0.43
C GLY A 173 -20.81 15.33 -0.74
N ASP A 174 -21.72 14.50 -1.27
CA ASP A 174 -21.40 13.66 -2.43
C ASP A 174 -21.19 14.52 -3.68
N VAL A 175 -20.18 14.15 -4.48
CA VAL A 175 -20.00 14.71 -5.82
C VAL A 175 -21.17 14.25 -6.70
N TYR A 176 -21.63 15.13 -7.59
CA TYR A 176 -22.74 14.82 -8.48
C TYR A 176 -22.55 13.49 -9.23
N LYS A 177 -23.58 12.63 -9.22
CA LYS A 177 -23.62 11.26 -9.78
C LYS A 177 -22.75 10.22 -9.07
N TYR A 178 -22.31 10.49 -7.84
CA TYR A 178 -21.79 9.50 -6.91
C TYR A 178 -22.81 9.21 -5.79
N PRO A 179 -22.71 8.04 -5.13
CA PRO A 179 -21.78 6.93 -5.37
C PRO A 179 -22.10 6.08 -6.62
N LEU A 180 -21.12 5.33 -7.12
CA LEU A 180 -21.30 4.31 -8.16
C LEU A 180 -21.39 2.92 -7.51
N LEU A 181 -22.36 2.10 -7.90
CA LEU A 181 -22.33 0.67 -7.60
C LEU A 181 -21.31 0.01 -8.54
N ILE A 182 -20.30 -0.65 -7.97
CA ILE A 182 -19.24 -1.32 -8.75
C ILE A 182 -19.43 -2.85 -8.84
N ASP A 183 -20.47 -3.35 -8.20
CA ASP A 183 -20.83 -4.77 -8.22
C ASP A 183 -21.62 -5.14 -9.47
N ASP A 184 -21.68 -6.44 -9.82
CA ASP A 184 -22.28 -6.98 -11.05
C ASP A 184 -21.69 -6.46 -12.38
N ILE A 185 -20.57 -5.74 -12.33
CA ILE A 185 -19.78 -5.40 -13.52
C ILE A 185 -18.84 -6.58 -13.77
N PRO A 186 -18.94 -7.31 -14.91
CA PRO A 186 -18.01 -8.39 -15.21
C PRO A 186 -16.58 -7.86 -15.34
N ALA A 187 -15.61 -8.74 -15.09
CA ALA A 187 -14.26 -8.49 -15.53
C ALA A 187 -14.23 -8.52 -17.06
N ASP A 188 -13.84 -7.41 -17.65
CA ASP A 188 -13.66 -7.23 -19.08
C ASP A 188 -12.35 -6.47 -19.23
N ASN A 189 -11.40 -6.95 -20.01
CA ASN A 189 -10.04 -6.41 -20.00
C ASN A 189 -9.89 -5.22 -20.98
N ASP A 190 -10.94 -4.41 -21.13
CA ASP A 190 -11.23 -3.38 -22.18
C ASP A 190 -10.86 -1.88 -21.81
N PRO A 191 -10.79 -0.92 -22.78
CA PRO A 191 -10.05 0.39 -22.71
C PRO A 191 -10.45 1.55 -21.78
N LEU A 192 -9.49 2.41 -21.35
CA LEU A 192 -9.72 3.61 -20.49
C LEU A 192 -8.89 4.90 -20.78
N GLY A 193 -9.21 6.00 -20.05
CA GLY A 193 -8.58 7.35 -20.00
C GLY A 193 -8.15 7.86 -18.58
N ASP A 194 -8.65 8.98 -18.03
CA ASP A 194 -8.30 9.48 -16.66
C ASP A 194 -8.79 8.56 -15.52
N ILE A 195 -7.91 7.77 -14.90
CA ILE A 195 -8.33 6.58 -14.14
C ILE A 195 -7.86 6.54 -12.71
N ILE A 196 -8.80 6.12 -11.86
CA ILE A 196 -8.60 5.58 -10.54
C ILE A 196 -8.51 4.05 -10.58
N TYR A 197 -7.36 3.49 -10.21
CA TYR A 197 -7.20 2.04 -10.03
C TYR A 197 -7.59 1.61 -8.61
N ALA A 198 -7.96 0.35 -8.42
CA ALA A 198 -8.02 -0.25 -7.09
C ALA A 198 -7.83 -1.76 -7.12
N GLY A 199 -7.01 -2.28 -6.20
CA GLY A 199 -6.78 -3.72 -6.04
C GLY A 199 -7.70 -4.34 -4.98
N PHE A 200 -8.25 -5.51 -5.28
CA PHE A 200 -9.06 -6.33 -4.37
C PHE A 200 -8.44 -7.72 -4.27
N GLY A 201 -8.28 -8.24 -3.06
CA GLY A 201 -7.68 -9.58 -2.84
C GLY A 201 -8.66 -10.66 -2.40
N GLY A 202 -9.79 -10.28 -1.78
CA GLY A 202 -10.79 -11.22 -1.28
C GLY A 202 -10.94 -11.17 0.23
N LEU A 203 -12.13 -11.53 0.71
CA LEU A 203 -12.44 -11.51 2.13
C LEU A 203 -12.00 -12.83 2.77
N CYS A 204 -10.78 -12.86 3.29
CA CYS A 204 -10.30 -13.95 4.14
C CYS A 204 -10.31 -15.30 3.44
N ASP A 205 -9.97 -15.24 2.14
CA ASP A 205 -9.90 -16.35 1.21
C ASP A 205 -11.21 -17.17 1.17
N ALA A 206 -12.33 -16.55 1.54
CA ALA A 206 -13.65 -17.15 1.47
C ALA A 206 -14.11 -17.27 0.01
N PHE A 207 -14.83 -18.34 -0.29
CA PHE A 207 -15.41 -18.65 -1.59
C PHE A 207 -14.38 -18.70 -2.72
N ASN A 208 -14.77 -18.28 -3.93
CA ASN A 208 -13.91 -18.07 -5.08
C ASN A 208 -13.24 -16.69 -4.95
N TYR A 209 -12.25 -16.58 -4.07
CA TYR A 209 -11.54 -15.32 -3.95
C TYR A 209 -10.64 -15.16 -5.17
N THR A 210 -10.78 -14.07 -5.93
CA THR A 210 -9.87 -13.77 -7.05
C THR A 210 -9.46 -12.32 -7.00
N GLY A 211 -8.18 -12.06 -7.24
CA GLY A 211 -7.67 -10.71 -7.34
C GLY A 211 -8.39 -9.96 -8.45
N THR A 212 -8.96 -8.80 -8.13
CA THR A 212 -9.56 -7.91 -9.14
C THR A 212 -8.88 -6.57 -9.04
N LEU A 213 -8.39 -6.07 -10.17
CA LEU A 213 -8.07 -4.66 -10.34
C LEU A 213 -9.31 -3.98 -10.94
N VAL A 214 -9.82 -2.96 -10.26
CA VAL A 214 -10.88 -2.09 -10.79
C VAL A 214 -10.24 -0.82 -11.31
N ALA A 215 -10.61 -0.39 -12.50
CA ALA A 215 -10.15 0.85 -13.10
C ALA A 215 -11.38 1.72 -13.44
N ILE A 216 -11.46 2.91 -12.85
CA ILE A 216 -12.63 3.79 -12.95
C ILE A 216 -12.19 5.11 -13.56
N ASN A 217 -12.77 5.46 -14.72
CA ASN A 217 -12.64 6.80 -15.24
C ASN A 217 -13.57 7.75 -14.51
N ILE A 218 -13.04 8.75 -13.80
CA ILE A 218 -13.86 9.62 -12.94
C ILE A 218 -14.78 10.58 -13.71
N ASN A 219 -14.38 10.93 -14.94
CA ASN A 219 -15.09 11.92 -15.76
C ASN A 219 -16.30 11.27 -16.45
N THR A 220 -16.07 10.09 -17.04
CA THR A 220 -17.12 9.31 -17.72
C THR A 220 -17.91 8.43 -16.76
N ARG A 221 -17.32 8.10 -15.59
CA ARG A 221 -17.77 7.08 -14.62
C ARG A 221 -17.78 5.67 -15.20
N TRP A 222 -17.02 5.43 -16.25
CA TRP A 222 -16.87 4.10 -16.83
C TRP A 222 -15.98 3.24 -15.92
N ILE A 223 -16.38 2.00 -15.68
CA ILE A 223 -15.75 1.07 -14.74
C ILE A 223 -15.31 -0.17 -15.51
N ASN A 224 -14.09 -0.59 -15.23
CA ASN A 224 -13.49 -1.80 -15.77
C ASN A 224 -12.85 -2.64 -14.69
N ARG A 225 -12.77 -3.93 -14.97
CA ARG A 225 -12.31 -4.92 -14.03
C ARG A 225 -11.40 -5.88 -14.76
N TRP A 226 -10.19 -6.01 -14.25
CA TRP A 226 -9.21 -6.98 -14.71
C TRP A 226 -8.96 -8.01 -13.61
N SER A 227 -8.96 -9.29 -13.96
CA SER A 227 -8.83 -10.39 -13.00
C SER A 227 -7.43 -10.98 -13.02
N THR A 228 -6.83 -11.21 -11.85
CA THR A 228 -5.52 -11.87 -11.71
C THR A 228 -5.56 -13.33 -12.13
N GLN A 229 -6.75 -13.92 -12.14
CA GLN A 229 -6.97 -15.27 -12.62
C GLN A 229 -8.27 -15.40 -13.40
N GLY A 230 -8.24 -16.22 -14.45
CA GLY A 230 -9.39 -16.50 -15.28
C GLY A 230 -9.18 -17.73 -16.17
N GLY A 231 -10.09 -17.91 -17.12
CA GLY A 231 -10.01 -18.98 -18.11
C GLY A 231 -10.41 -20.37 -17.61
N PRO A 232 -10.44 -21.38 -18.51
CA PRO A 232 -10.91 -22.74 -18.20
C PRO A 232 -10.09 -23.47 -17.14
N ALA A 233 -8.87 -22.98 -16.89
CA ALA A 233 -7.92 -23.54 -15.96
C ALA A 233 -8.11 -23.02 -14.52
N SER A 234 -8.86 -21.93 -14.33
CA SER A 234 -9.17 -21.39 -13.00
C SER A 234 -10.19 -22.27 -12.28
N ALA A 235 -9.83 -22.76 -11.10
CA ALA A 235 -10.75 -23.52 -10.26
C ALA A 235 -11.89 -22.62 -9.76
N TRP A 236 -13.09 -23.15 -9.58
CA TRP A 236 -14.21 -22.40 -8.99
C TRP A 236 -15.26 -23.35 -8.38
N THR A 237 -16.13 -22.82 -7.52
CA THR A 237 -17.28 -23.53 -6.95
C THR A 237 -18.51 -22.64 -6.87
N ASP A 238 -19.73 -23.20 -6.97
CA ASP A 238 -20.98 -22.47 -6.67
C ASP A 238 -21.26 -22.34 -5.16
N ASP A 239 -20.51 -23.07 -4.33
CA ASP A 239 -20.71 -23.11 -2.89
C ASP A 239 -20.02 -21.93 -2.19
N TRP A 240 -20.76 -20.85 -2.00
CA TRP A 240 -20.32 -19.60 -1.35
C TRP A 240 -19.85 -19.77 0.10
N THR A 241 -20.14 -20.90 0.73
CA THR A 241 -19.72 -21.17 2.12
C THR A 241 -18.32 -21.77 2.23
N LYS A 242 -17.75 -22.24 1.11
CA LYS A 242 -16.43 -22.87 1.12
C LYS A 242 -15.34 -21.86 1.41
N TRP A 243 -14.42 -22.23 2.29
CA TRP A 243 -13.13 -21.57 2.39
C TRP A 243 -12.19 -22.15 1.33
N HIS A 244 -11.46 -21.29 0.61
CA HIS A 244 -10.63 -21.69 -0.55
C HIS A 244 -11.43 -22.47 -1.60
N GLY A 245 -12.62 -21.97 -1.95
CA GLY A 245 -13.58 -22.67 -2.83
C GLY A 245 -13.12 -22.77 -4.29
N GLY A 246 -12.12 -21.99 -4.67
CA GLY A 246 -11.63 -21.80 -6.02
C GLY A 246 -11.17 -20.36 -6.18
N GLY A 247 -10.95 -19.90 -7.40
CA GLY A 247 -10.16 -18.72 -7.63
C GLY A 247 -8.75 -18.95 -7.08
N ALA A 248 -8.20 -17.90 -6.48
CA ALA A 248 -6.87 -17.68 -5.91
C ALA A 248 -6.33 -16.30 -6.30
N GLY A 249 -5.12 -15.96 -5.84
CA GLY A 249 -4.36 -14.84 -6.40
C GLY A 249 -4.98 -13.49 -6.10
N GLY A 250 -5.33 -13.26 -4.83
CA GLY A 250 -5.76 -11.96 -4.35
C GLY A 250 -4.64 -10.91 -4.45
N ILE A 251 -4.98 -9.67 -4.77
CA ILE A 251 -4.05 -8.54 -4.61
C ILE A 251 -4.00 -8.18 -3.12
N TRP A 252 -2.89 -8.51 -2.42
CA TRP A 252 -2.77 -8.32 -0.96
C TRP A 252 -1.92 -7.15 -0.52
N GLN A 253 -0.63 -7.24 -0.81
CA GLN A 253 0.39 -6.20 -0.57
C GLN A 253 0.49 -5.70 0.89
N SER A 254 -0.11 -6.39 1.87
CA SER A 254 -0.12 -6.07 3.31
C SER A 254 0.02 -4.58 3.67
N GLY A 255 -0.94 -3.75 3.29
CA GLY A 255 -0.98 -2.33 3.64
C GLY A 255 -0.16 -1.39 2.75
N MET A 256 0.43 -1.89 1.66
CA MET A 256 0.95 -1.08 0.55
C MET A 256 -0.17 -0.72 -0.43
N GLY A 257 -0.02 0.42 -1.11
CA GLY A 257 -0.76 0.83 -2.30
C GLY A 257 -0.40 0.04 -3.56
N LEU A 258 -1.10 0.29 -4.68
CA LEU A 258 -0.62 -0.15 -5.99
C LEU A 258 0.53 0.79 -6.37
N ALA A 259 1.64 0.29 -6.89
CA ALA A 259 2.69 1.19 -7.35
C ALA A 259 2.43 1.59 -8.81
N SER A 260 2.83 2.80 -9.19
CA SER A 260 2.75 3.26 -10.57
C SER A 260 3.93 4.18 -10.92
N ASP A 261 4.35 4.14 -12.17
CA ASP A 261 5.28 5.10 -12.77
C ASP A 261 4.56 6.21 -13.54
N GLY A 262 3.23 6.28 -13.42
CA GLY A 262 2.38 7.22 -14.15
C GLY A 262 2.05 6.77 -15.57
N GLN A 263 2.39 5.53 -15.97
CA GLN A 263 1.90 4.89 -17.19
C GLN A 263 1.34 3.50 -16.88
N ASP A 264 2.10 2.73 -16.11
CA ASP A 264 1.81 1.36 -15.75
C ASP A 264 1.51 1.23 -14.26
N VAL A 265 0.86 0.11 -13.91
CA VAL A 265 0.51 -0.23 -12.54
C VAL A 265 1.17 -1.55 -12.18
N PHE A 266 1.72 -1.61 -10.97
CA PHE A 266 2.50 -2.72 -10.44
C PHE A 266 1.92 -3.19 -9.12
N PHE A 267 1.78 -4.51 -8.97
CA PHE A 267 1.26 -5.11 -7.75
C PHE A 267 1.72 -6.54 -7.58
N SER A 268 1.69 -7.03 -6.34
CA SER A 268 1.90 -8.43 -6.02
C SER A 268 0.57 -9.16 -5.87
N VAL A 269 0.60 -10.42 -6.28
CA VAL A 269 -0.51 -11.35 -6.27
C VAL A 269 -0.19 -12.46 -5.28
N ASP A 270 -1.15 -12.74 -4.42
CA ASP A 270 -0.96 -13.64 -3.31
C ASP A 270 -1.00 -15.11 -3.70
N ASN A 271 -0.78 -15.94 -2.68
CA ASN A 271 -0.86 -17.37 -2.84
C ASN A 271 -2.28 -17.91 -2.75
N GLY A 272 -2.60 -18.64 -3.80
CA GLY A 272 -3.90 -19.18 -4.12
C GLY A 272 -4.40 -20.39 -3.33
N GLY A 273 -4.13 -20.49 -2.03
CA GLY A 273 -4.45 -21.70 -1.27
C GLY A 273 -3.37 -22.78 -1.37
N GLY A 274 -2.12 -22.37 -1.59
CA GLY A 274 -0.98 -23.27 -1.74
C GLY A 274 -0.85 -23.82 -3.16
N SER A 275 0.22 -24.55 -3.42
CA SER A 275 0.67 -25.07 -4.73
C SER A 275 -0.26 -26.10 -5.41
N LEU A 276 -1.56 -26.08 -5.14
CA LEU A 276 -2.58 -26.99 -5.67
C LEU A 276 -3.23 -26.51 -6.97
N ASP A 277 -2.74 -25.42 -7.57
CA ASP A 277 -3.14 -25.03 -8.92
C ASP A 277 -2.86 -26.20 -9.88
N ALA A 278 -3.92 -26.72 -10.50
CA ALA A 278 -3.82 -27.84 -11.45
C ALA A 278 -2.95 -27.50 -12.67
N ASN A 279 -2.63 -26.22 -12.87
CA ASN A 279 -1.79 -25.69 -13.95
C ASN A 279 -0.38 -25.29 -13.49
N ALA A 280 -0.01 -25.62 -12.25
CA ALA A 280 1.28 -25.25 -11.70
C ALA A 280 2.42 -25.92 -12.49
N SER A 281 3.06 -25.15 -13.38
CA SER A 281 4.11 -25.61 -14.27
C SER A 281 5.50 -25.41 -13.64
N SER A 282 6.44 -26.28 -14.01
CA SER A 282 7.87 -26.14 -13.74
C SER A 282 8.67 -25.70 -14.97
N SER A 283 8.00 -25.53 -16.11
CA SER A 283 8.64 -25.05 -17.34
C SER A 283 8.95 -23.55 -17.26
N PRO A 284 10.05 -23.08 -17.85
CA PRO A 284 10.31 -21.66 -17.99
C PRO A 284 9.21 -20.94 -18.76
N ILE A 285 8.82 -19.76 -18.28
CA ILE A 285 7.80 -18.90 -18.90
C ILE A 285 8.38 -17.48 -19.01
N PRO A 286 8.49 -16.92 -20.23
CA PRO A 286 8.89 -15.52 -20.42
C PRO A 286 7.88 -14.56 -19.79
N GLY A 287 8.37 -13.48 -19.16
CA GLY A 287 7.51 -12.54 -18.42
C GLY A 287 6.48 -11.81 -19.29
N ARG A 288 6.79 -11.53 -20.56
CA ARG A 288 5.86 -10.88 -21.51
C ARG A 288 4.93 -11.84 -22.24
N SER A 289 4.67 -13.01 -21.65
CA SER A 289 3.71 -13.97 -22.20
C SER A 289 2.37 -13.82 -21.49
N HIS A 290 1.28 -14.07 -22.23
CA HIS A 290 -0.06 -14.10 -21.65
C HIS A 290 -0.16 -15.16 -20.55
N GLN A 291 -0.74 -14.79 -19.42
CA GLN A 291 -0.98 -15.69 -18.28
C GLN A 291 -2.42 -15.58 -17.84
N ASP A 292 -3.11 -16.72 -17.81
CA ASP A 292 -4.46 -16.84 -17.23
C ASP A 292 -4.41 -16.91 -15.70
N ILE A 293 -3.26 -17.27 -15.12
CA ILE A 293 -3.08 -17.49 -13.68
C ILE A 293 -1.82 -16.78 -13.20
N LEU A 294 -2.00 -15.74 -12.39
CA LEU A 294 -0.93 -14.90 -11.86
C LEU A 294 -0.68 -15.05 -10.36
N SER A 295 -1.20 -16.10 -9.73
CA SER A 295 -0.87 -16.42 -8.33
C SER A 295 0.63 -16.41 -8.06
N GLU A 296 1.03 -15.98 -6.85
CA GLU A 296 2.44 -15.87 -6.42
C GLU A 296 3.34 -15.06 -7.37
N SER A 297 2.80 -13.99 -7.98
CA SER A 297 3.54 -13.20 -8.97
C SER A 297 3.54 -11.71 -8.65
N VAL A 298 4.60 -11.01 -9.06
CA VAL A 298 4.57 -9.56 -9.25
C VAL A 298 4.12 -9.30 -10.68
N VAL A 299 3.16 -8.40 -10.86
CA VAL A 299 2.50 -8.13 -12.13
C VAL A 299 2.71 -6.67 -12.51
N ARG A 300 3.01 -6.44 -13.78
CA ARG A 300 2.95 -5.14 -14.44
C ARG A 300 1.83 -5.16 -15.46
N ILE A 301 0.88 -4.24 -15.30
CA ILE A 301 -0.17 -3.99 -16.27
C ILE A 301 -0.01 -2.58 -16.84
N SER A 302 -0.49 -2.40 -18.06
CA SER A 302 -0.70 -1.08 -18.62
C SER A 302 -2.14 -0.96 -19.06
N LEU A 303 -2.51 0.26 -19.36
CA LEU A 303 -3.78 0.56 -19.97
C LEU A 303 -3.57 1.11 -21.37
N ASN A 304 -4.34 0.59 -22.32
CA ASN A 304 -4.41 1.12 -23.67
C ASN A 304 -5.85 1.13 -24.21
N ASP A 305 -5.99 1.40 -25.51
CA ASP A 305 -7.25 1.40 -26.27
C ASP A 305 -7.91 0.01 -26.41
N MET A 306 -7.29 -1.04 -25.87
CA MET A 306 -7.89 -2.37 -25.69
C MET A 306 -8.08 -2.72 -24.21
N GLY A 307 -7.73 -1.83 -23.27
CA GLY A 307 -7.95 -2.02 -21.85
C GLY A 307 -6.76 -2.28 -20.98
N VAL A 308 -7.06 -2.83 -19.81
CA VAL A 308 -6.04 -3.26 -18.87
C VAL A 308 -5.39 -4.53 -19.43
N GLN A 309 -4.12 -4.40 -19.77
CA GLN A 309 -3.35 -5.45 -20.43
C GLN A 309 -2.14 -5.84 -19.57
N LEU A 310 -1.93 -7.14 -19.39
CA LEU A 310 -0.72 -7.69 -18.81
C LEU A 310 0.49 -7.36 -19.70
N GLN A 311 1.50 -6.71 -19.13
CA GLN A 311 2.73 -6.34 -19.84
C GLN A 311 3.88 -7.26 -19.51
N ASP A 312 4.05 -7.56 -18.23
CA ASP A 312 5.16 -8.37 -17.74
C ASP A 312 4.80 -8.94 -16.37
N PHE A 313 5.52 -9.98 -15.95
CA PHE A 313 5.40 -10.52 -14.60
C PHE A 313 6.72 -11.12 -14.13
N PHE A 314 6.85 -11.24 -12.82
CA PHE A 314 7.87 -12.03 -12.14
C PHE A 314 7.21 -13.06 -11.23
N ARG A 315 7.70 -14.29 -11.22
CA ARG A 315 7.30 -15.32 -10.26
C ARG A 315 8.54 -16.01 -9.70
N PRO A 316 8.69 -16.12 -8.37
CA PRO A 316 9.78 -16.89 -7.78
C PRO A 316 9.83 -18.32 -8.33
N HIS A 317 11.01 -18.77 -8.73
CA HIS A 317 11.27 -20.09 -9.28
C HIS A 317 10.86 -21.22 -8.30
N ASP A 318 10.88 -20.92 -7.00
CA ASP A 318 10.58 -21.84 -5.92
C ASP A 318 9.17 -21.70 -5.33
N TYR A 319 8.27 -20.91 -5.95
CA TYR A 319 6.91 -20.65 -5.43
C TYR A 319 6.08 -21.91 -5.15
N GLN A 320 6.33 -23.02 -5.86
CA GLN A 320 5.61 -24.28 -5.61
C GLN A 320 6.11 -25.01 -4.35
N SER A 321 7.37 -24.79 -3.98
CA SER A 321 8.08 -25.49 -2.91
C SER A 321 8.31 -24.64 -1.67
N ASP A 322 7.89 -23.37 -1.70
CA ASP A 322 8.11 -22.43 -0.60
C ASP A 322 7.15 -22.63 0.57
N ALA A 323 6.33 -23.68 0.58
CA ALA A 323 5.32 -23.95 1.59
C ALA A 323 4.27 -22.84 1.75
N GLY A 324 3.97 -22.11 0.67
CA GLY A 324 3.00 -21.03 0.69
C GLY A 324 3.54 -19.77 1.38
N GLN A 325 4.82 -19.48 1.16
CA GLN A 325 5.46 -18.27 1.66
C GLN A 325 5.21 -17.10 0.67
N ASP A 326 3.95 -16.74 0.63
CA ASP A 326 3.26 -15.76 -0.20
C ASP A 326 4.04 -14.47 -0.55
N ILE A 327 4.42 -14.29 -1.81
CA ILE A 327 5.01 -13.04 -2.30
C ILE A 327 4.03 -11.86 -2.24
N GLY A 328 2.72 -12.13 -2.30
CA GLY A 328 1.67 -11.13 -2.11
C GLY A 328 1.68 -10.50 -0.72
N SER A 329 2.43 -11.04 0.23
CA SER A 329 2.64 -10.40 1.53
C SER A 329 3.40 -9.08 1.46
N GLY A 330 4.27 -8.90 0.47
CA GLY A 330 4.91 -7.63 0.19
C GLY A 330 4.26 -6.92 -0.98
N GLY A 331 4.22 -5.60 -0.98
CA GLY A 331 3.88 -4.80 -2.16
C GLY A 331 5.09 -4.52 -3.03
N VAL A 332 4.83 -3.88 -4.16
CA VAL A 332 5.87 -3.42 -5.09
C VAL A 332 6.25 -1.98 -4.77
N SER A 333 7.55 -1.68 -4.75
CA SER A 333 8.07 -0.32 -4.68
C SER A 333 8.90 -0.03 -5.93
N LEU A 334 8.61 1.06 -6.64
CA LEU A 334 9.45 1.54 -7.75
C LEU A 334 10.43 2.56 -7.19
N LEU A 335 11.69 2.48 -7.62
CA LEU A 335 12.74 3.34 -7.09
C LEU A 335 13.01 4.54 -7.99
N ASP A 336 13.49 5.64 -7.40
CA ASP A 336 13.90 6.84 -8.13
C ASP A 336 15.05 6.50 -9.10
N SER A 337 14.75 6.51 -10.39
CA SER A 337 15.67 6.11 -11.45
C SER A 337 16.87 7.04 -11.60
N SER A 338 16.85 8.25 -11.00
CA SER A 338 18.02 9.13 -10.96
C SER A 338 19.14 8.62 -10.05
N VAL A 339 18.81 7.72 -9.11
CA VAL A 339 19.74 7.18 -8.10
C VAL A 339 19.83 5.67 -8.20
N PHE A 340 18.68 5.00 -8.23
CA PHE A 340 18.56 3.56 -8.21
C PHE A 340 18.46 3.04 -9.65
N ASN A 341 19.59 2.97 -10.33
CA ASN A 341 19.73 2.41 -11.66
C ASN A 341 21.04 1.62 -11.77
N THR A 342 21.17 0.87 -12.87
CA THR A 342 22.40 0.21 -13.28
C THR A 342 22.67 0.54 -14.74
N SER A 343 23.85 0.15 -15.25
CA SER A 343 24.14 0.29 -16.69
C SER A 343 23.26 -0.58 -17.59
N THR A 344 22.54 -1.56 -17.03
CA THR A 344 21.71 -2.53 -17.76
C THR A 344 20.22 -2.43 -17.45
N ALA A 345 19.84 -1.78 -16.35
CA ALA A 345 18.45 -1.59 -15.92
C ALA A 345 18.24 -0.14 -15.46
N ALA A 346 17.43 0.60 -16.23
CA ALA A 346 17.14 2.02 -15.97
C ALA A 346 16.07 2.22 -14.89
N SER A 347 15.18 1.24 -14.71
CA SER A 347 14.06 1.31 -13.78
C SER A 347 14.07 0.09 -12.87
N ILE A 348 14.20 0.34 -11.57
CA ILE A 348 14.36 -0.70 -10.55
C ILE A 348 13.10 -0.80 -9.71
N GLY A 349 12.63 -2.03 -9.49
CA GLY A 349 11.50 -2.34 -8.61
C GLY A 349 11.90 -3.33 -7.53
N LEU A 350 11.36 -3.17 -6.33
CA LEU A 350 11.59 -4.08 -5.22
C LEU A 350 10.26 -4.69 -4.77
N THR A 351 10.28 -5.98 -4.44
CA THR A 351 9.21 -6.65 -3.71
C THR A 351 9.78 -7.47 -2.58
N THR A 352 9.07 -7.52 -1.45
CA THR A 352 9.43 -8.35 -0.30
C THR A 352 8.47 -9.52 -0.15
N SER A 353 8.80 -10.51 0.67
CA SER A 353 7.94 -11.66 0.90
C SER A 353 8.06 -12.22 2.32
N ARG A 354 7.06 -12.98 2.74
CA ARG A 354 7.10 -13.82 3.93
C ARG A 354 8.21 -14.86 3.87
N ASN A 355 8.63 -15.30 2.67
CA ASN A 355 9.75 -16.24 2.47
C ASN A 355 11.13 -15.71 2.90
N SER A 356 11.16 -14.55 3.57
CA SER A 356 12.37 -13.87 4.04
C SER A 356 13.31 -13.53 2.88
N LYS A 357 12.75 -13.25 1.70
CA LYS A 357 13.48 -12.72 0.56
C LYS A 357 12.92 -11.37 0.13
N MET A 358 13.80 -10.60 -0.49
CA MET A 358 13.46 -9.42 -1.27
C MET A 358 14.05 -9.60 -2.67
N TYR A 359 13.26 -9.30 -3.68
CA TYR A 359 13.65 -9.44 -5.08
C TYR A 359 13.85 -8.05 -5.68
N VAL A 360 14.99 -7.85 -6.34
CA VAL A 360 15.34 -6.62 -7.06
C VAL A 360 15.09 -6.89 -8.54
N LEU A 361 14.07 -6.23 -9.09
CA LEU A 361 13.56 -6.44 -10.44
C LEU A 361 14.07 -5.33 -11.37
N ASP A 362 14.39 -5.70 -12.61
CA ASP A 362 14.41 -4.75 -13.73
C ASP A 362 12.96 -4.57 -14.20
N LEU A 363 12.39 -3.38 -14.02
CA LEU A 363 11.00 -3.12 -14.40
C LEU A 363 10.82 -3.13 -15.93
N GLY A 364 11.89 -2.96 -16.70
CA GLY A 364 11.89 -3.12 -18.15
C GLY A 364 11.80 -4.58 -18.60
N ASN A 365 12.20 -5.53 -17.76
CA ASN A 365 12.14 -6.97 -18.00
C ASN A 365 12.08 -7.72 -16.67
N MET A 366 10.87 -8.04 -16.21
CA MET A 366 10.67 -8.58 -14.86
C MET A 366 11.12 -10.04 -14.71
N GLY A 367 11.47 -10.72 -15.80
CA GLY A 367 12.13 -12.02 -15.76
C GLY A 367 11.20 -13.24 -15.80
N GLY A 368 9.89 -13.07 -15.71
CA GLY A 368 8.93 -14.19 -15.80
C GLY A 368 9.15 -15.25 -14.73
N TYR A 369 9.10 -16.52 -15.13
CA TYR A 369 9.26 -17.67 -14.25
C TYR A 369 10.34 -18.61 -14.78
N ARG A 370 11.34 -18.93 -13.94
CA ARG A 370 12.43 -19.89 -14.25
C ARG A 370 13.22 -19.60 -15.53
N THR A 371 13.34 -18.33 -15.93
CA THR A 371 14.11 -17.95 -17.12
C THR A 371 15.59 -17.66 -16.82
N GLY A 372 15.98 -17.68 -15.55
CA GLY A 372 17.35 -17.50 -15.12
C GLY A 372 18.21 -18.75 -15.35
N LYS A 373 19.50 -18.62 -15.09
CA LYS A 373 20.49 -19.70 -15.23
C LYS A 373 20.05 -20.95 -14.45
N ASN A 374 20.10 -22.11 -15.09
CA ASN A 374 19.65 -23.38 -14.51
C ASN A 374 18.18 -23.40 -14.04
N GLY A 375 17.32 -22.55 -14.63
CA GLY A 375 15.90 -22.50 -14.30
C GLY A 375 15.59 -21.80 -12.97
N THR A 376 16.44 -20.84 -12.58
CA THR A 376 16.30 -19.98 -11.39
C THR A 376 15.60 -18.65 -11.74
N ASP A 377 15.52 -17.74 -10.77
CA ASP A 377 14.98 -16.38 -10.96
C ASP A 377 15.86 -15.57 -11.91
N ASN A 378 15.23 -14.87 -12.86
CA ASN A 378 15.91 -13.90 -13.72
C ASN A 378 15.68 -12.47 -13.20
N VAL A 379 16.16 -12.21 -11.98
CA VAL A 379 16.07 -10.92 -11.31
C VAL A 379 17.47 -10.36 -11.10
N LEU A 380 17.61 -9.05 -10.90
CA LEU A 380 18.92 -8.42 -10.69
C LEU A 380 19.60 -8.94 -9.42
N GLN A 381 18.82 -9.16 -8.36
CA GLN A 381 19.31 -9.72 -7.10
C GLN A 381 18.16 -10.32 -6.28
N THR A 382 18.43 -11.46 -5.65
CA THR A 382 17.63 -11.96 -4.51
C THR A 382 18.39 -11.70 -3.21
N VAL A 383 17.79 -10.93 -2.30
CA VAL A 383 18.35 -10.60 -0.98
C VAL A 383 17.67 -11.45 0.08
N TYR A 384 18.46 -12.19 0.87
CA TYR A 384 17.95 -12.91 2.03
C TYR A 384 17.85 -11.98 3.23
N LEU A 385 16.67 -11.94 3.83
CA LEU A 385 16.31 -11.09 4.96
C LEU A 385 16.34 -11.88 6.27
N PRO A 386 16.53 -11.22 7.42
CA PRO A 386 16.54 -11.90 8.72
C PRO A 386 15.15 -12.33 9.22
N GLY A 387 14.08 -12.08 8.46
CA GLY A 387 12.72 -12.47 8.79
C GLY A 387 11.72 -12.15 7.68
N GLU A 388 10.47 -12.56 7.91
CA GLU A 388 9.34 -12.32 7.03
C GLU A 388 9.03 -10.83 6.91
N VAL A 389 8.69 -10.34 5.73
CA VAL A 389 8.23 -8.97 5.55
C VAL A 389 6.77 -8.95 5.14
N PHE A 390 6.00 -8.10 5.81
CA PHE A 390 4.66 -7.70 5.41
C PHE A 390 4.73 -6.22 5.04
N GLY A 391 4.16 -5.85 3.90
CA GLY A 391 4.10 -4.48 3.45
C GLY A 391 5.21 -4.19 2.44
N GLY A 392 6.07 -3.20 2.66
CA GLY A 392 7.09 -2.87 1.66
C GLY A 392 8.34 -2.29 2.26
N ILE A 393 9.05 -1.53 1.44
CA ILE A 393 10.29 -0.86 1.81
C ILE A 393 10.08 0.65 1.92
N GLY A 394 11.07 1.33 2.49
CA GLY A 394 11.24 2.77 2.35
C GLY A 394 12.55 3.06 1.66
N THR A 395 12.63 4.12 0.85
CA THR A 395 13.88 4.56 0.23
C THR A 395 14.30 5.95 0.70
N TYR A 396 15.58 6.24 0.52
CA TYR A 396 16.14 7.57 0.67
C TYR A 396 17.12 7.80 -0.48
N PRO A 397 16.82 8.68 -1.45
CA PRO A 397 17.62 8.82 -2.67
C PRO A 397 18.94 9.61 -2.45
N PHE A 398 19.12 10.28 -1.32
CA PHE A 398 20.34 11.03 -1.07
C PHE A 398 21.46 10.14 -0.52
N GLU A 399 22.68 10.68 -0.50
CA GLU A 399 23.86 10.02 0.10
C GLU A 399 24.20 8.65 -0.55
N GLY A 400 23.92 8.51 -1.85
CA GLY A 400 24.19 7.30 -2.62
C GLY A 400 23.03 6.32 -2.72
N GLY A 401 21.94 6.56 -1.98
CA GLY A 401 20.74 5.73 -2.02
C GLY A 401 20.71 4.69 -0.90
N TYR A 402 19.72 4.80 -0.01
CA TYR A 402 19.42 3.80 1.01
C TYR A 402 18.05 3.17 0.81
N ILE A 403 17.95 1.90 1.18
CA ILE A 403 16.70 1.13 1.24
C ILE A 403 16.55 0.57 2.65
N TYR A 404 15.36 0.74 3.23
CA TYR A 404 15.02 0.27 4.57
C TYR A 404 14.01 -0.85 4.49
N VAL A 405 14.34 -1.97 5.13
CA VAL A 405 13.47 -3.13 5.24
C VAL A 405 13.18 -3.38 6.72
N ASN A 406 11.94 -3.68 7.04
CA ASN A 406 11.46 -3.85 8.41
C ASN A 406 10.87 -5.26 8.64
N PRO A 407 11.72 -6.29 8.79
CA PRO A 407 11.24 -7.65 8.89
C PRO A 407 10.63 -7.93 10.27
N SER A 408 9.67 -8.84 10.30
CA SER A 408 9.02 -9.32 11.51
C SER A 408 10.03 -9.93 12.47
N ASN A 409 9.95 -9.55 13.74
CA ASN A 409 10.80 -10.06 14.82
C ASN A 409 12.31 -9.79 14.59
N ALA A 410 12.65 -8.83 13.74
CA ALA A 410 14.01 -8.44 13.43
C ALA A 410 14.20 -6.92 13.52
N PRO A 411 15.44 -6.43 13.60
CA PRO A 411 15.73 -5.01 13.50
C PRO A 411 15.39 -4.43 12.11
N LEU A 412 14.96 -3.16 12.09
CA LEU A 412 14.96 -2.33 10.88
C LEU A 412 16.37 -2.36 10.30
N THR A 413 16.50 -2.73 9.04
CA THR A 413 17.79 -2.91 8.37
C THR A 413 17.90 -1.92 7.21
N ALA A 414 19.00 -1.17 7.18
CA ALA A 414 19.35 -0.25 6.11
C ALA A 414 20.36 -0.92 5.16
N TYR A 415 20.05 -0.85 3.86
CA TYR A 415 20.87 -1.29 2.76
C TYR A 415 21.33 -0.09 1.95
N HIS A 416 22.58 -0.09 1.49
CA HIS A 416 23.09 0.89 0.53
C HIS A 416 23.03 0.32 -0.88
N TRP A 417 22.64 1.17 -1.82
CA TRP A 417 22.61 0.88 -3.24
C TRP A 417 24.00 1.03 -3.89
N ASP A 418 24.41 0.05 -4.68
CA ASP A 418 25.59 0.13 -5.52
C ASP A 418 25.21 -0.06 -7.00
N PRO A 419 25.30 1.00 -7.83
CA PRO A 419 24.94 0.94 -9.24
C PRO A 419 26.02 0.29 -10.13
N SER A 420 27.22 0.02 -9.58
CA SER A 420 28.38 -0.46 -10.36
C SER A 420 28.29 -1.94 -10.74
N PHE A 421 27.48 -2.71 -10.03
CA PHE A 421 27.17 -4.08 -10.39
C PHE A 421 26.08 -4.07 -11.47
N SER A 422 26.18 -4.93 -12.48
CA SER A 422 25.34 -4.82 -13.69
C SER A 422 24.81 -6.14 -14.23
N THR A 423 25.13 -7.27 -13.61
CA THR A 423 24.77 -8.59 -14.13
C THR A 423 24.40 -9.57 -13.02
N LEU A 424 23.50 -10.52 -13.34
CA LEU A 424 23.15 -11.67 -12.49
C LEU A 424 24.36 -12.51 -12.06
N ASP A 425 25.45 -12.50 -12.85
CA ASP A 425 26.68 -13.24 -12.59
C ASP A 425 27.74 -12.39 -11.84
N SER A 426 27.42 -11.17 -11.42
CA SER A 426 28.31 -10.35 -10.61
C SER A 426 28.56 -11.01 -9.25
N PRO A 427 29.82 -11.14 -8.79
CA PRO A 427 30.12 -11.73 -7.48
C PRO A 427 29.72 -10.82 -6.31
N ALA A 428 29.40 -9.55 -6.57
CA ALA A 428 29.08 -8.56 -5.55
C ALA A 428 27.62 -8.05 -5.69
N PRO A 429 26.90 -7.89 -4.56
CA PRO A 429 25.49 -7.53 -4.53
C PRO A 429 25.25 -6.03 -4.76
N HIS A 430 24.13 -5.66 -5.40
CA HIS A 430 23.67 -4.26 -5.48
C HIS A 430 23.30 -3.69 -4.11
N LEU A 431 22.85 -4.54 -3.20
CA LEU A 431 22.42 -4.15 -1.86
C LEU A 431 23.35 -4.73 -0.80
N SER A 432 23.98 -3.85 -0.03
CA SER A 432 24.84 -4.19 1.10
C SER A 432 24.27 -3.61 2.40
N ILE A 433 24.30 -4.39 3.48
CA ILE A 433 23.82 -3.90 4.79
C ILE A 433 24.81 -2.87 5.33
N ILE A 434 24.31 -1.69 5.64
CA ILE A 434 25.10 -0.59 6.21
C ILE A 434 24.66 -0.17 7.60
N GLY A 435 23.50 -0.63 8.07
CA GLY A 435 23.07 -0.36 9.44
C GLY A 435 21.83 -1.11 9.88
N LYS A 436 21.66 -1.21 11.21
CA LYS A 436 20.47 -1.79 11.84
C LYS A 436 19.99 -0.94 13.00
N SER A 437 18.70 -0.98 13.31
CA SER A 437 18.17 -0.44 14.57
C SER A 437 18.63 -1.28 15.76
N SER A 438 18.70 -0.67 16.93
CA SER A 438 19.00 -1.38 18.18
C SER A 438 17.83 -2.24 18.68
N ALA A 439 16.60 -1.86 18.35
CA ALA A 439 15.40 -2.59 18.69
C ALA A 439 14.88 -3.42 17.51
N SER A 440 14.37 -4.62 17.81
CA SER A 440 13.58 -5.41 16.88
C SER A 440 12.13 -4.94 16.85
N ASN A 441 11.54 -4.96 15.66
CA ASN A 441 10.12 -4.76 15.48
C ASN A 441 9.34 -6.05 15.71
N LEU A 442 8.11 -5.94 16.17
CA LEU A 442 7.22 -7.10 16.31
C LEU A 442 6.63 -7.53 14.96
N HIS A 443 6.10 -8.75 14.94
CA HIS A 443 5.37 -9.29 13.80
C HIS A 443 4.19 -8.36 13.41
N ARG A 444 4.03 -8.13 12.10
CA ARG A 444 3.00 -7.22 11.50
C ARG A 444 3.20 -5.73 11.82
N GLY A 445 4.44 -5.33 12.04
CA GLY A 445 4.78 -3.91 12.11
C GLY A 445 4.54 -3.16 10.80
N GLY A 446 4.81 -1.86 10.85
CA GLY A 446 4.54 -0.92 9.77
C GLY A 446 5.56 -0.94 8.64
N ILE A 447 5.24 -0.18 7.61
CA ILE A 447 6.08 -0.02 6.43
C ILE A 447 7.02 1.17 6.65
N PRO A 448 8.33 1.04 6.42
CA PRO A 448 9.24 2.18 6.52
C PRO A 448 8.79 3.33 5.63
N THR A 449 8.74 4.52 6.21
CA THR A 449 8.44 5.76 5.48
C THR A 449 9.54 6.75 5.78
N VAL A 450 10.00 7.50 4.79
CA VAL A 450 11.18 8.35 4.89
C VAL A 450 10.81 9.77 4.51
N THR A 451 11.15 10.71 5.40
CA THR A 451 11.08 12.15 5.13
C THR A 451 12.49 12.72 5.02
N SER A 452 12.64 13.90 4.44
CA SER A 452 13.84 14.73 4.58
C SER A 452 13.45 16.19 4.83
N HIS A 453 14.43 17.08 4.87
CA HIS A 453 14.22 18.53 4.93
C HIS A 453 14.73 19.17 3.63
N ASP A 454 13.81 19.52 2.74
CA ASP A 454 14.07 20.16 1.44
C ASP A 454 15.20 19.52 0.62
N GLY A 455 15.28 18.18 0.65
CA GLY A 455 16.30 17.42 -0.07
C GLY A 455 17.73 17.59 0.44
N LYS A 456 17.92 18.21 1.61
CA LYS A 456 19.25 18.40 2.22
C LYS A 456 19.85 17.05 2.64
N PRO A 457 21.03 16.65 2.13
CA PRO A 457 21.73 15.46 2.61
C PRO A 457 21.95 15.48 4.13
N GLY A 458 21.89 14.30 4.77
CA GLY A 458 21.96 14.15 6.22
C GLY A 458 20.70 14.54 7.02
N SER A 459 19.67 15.10 6.37
CA SER A 459 18.40 15.45 7.04
C SER A 459 17.36 14.33 7.04
N GLY A 460 17.65 13.21 6.36
CA GLY A 460 16.70 12.11 6.23
C GLY A 460 16.33 11.48 7.57
N ILE A 461 15.05 11.11 7.69
CA ILE A 461 14.51 10.39 8.84
C ILE A 461 13.72 9.19 8.33
N VAL A 462 14.07 8.00 8.81
CA VAL A 462 13.26 6.80 8.60
C VAL A 462 12.32 6.59 9.78
N TRP A 463 11.03 6.47 9.46
CA TRP A 463 9.93 6.29 10.37
C TRP A 463 9.37 4.89 10.25
N VAL A 464 9.04 4.28 11.37
CA VAL A 464 8.47 2.93 11.40
C VAL A 464 7.51 2.77 12.56
N THR A 465 6.38 2.10 12.33
CA THR A 465 5.43 1.78 13.39
C THR A 465 5.57 0.33 13.87
N ASP A 466 5.31 0.12 15.15
CA ASP A 466 5.25 -1.18 15.83
C ASP A 466 3.88 -1.30 16.50
N VAL A 467 3.27 -2.49 16.39
CA VAL A 467 1.91 -2.76 16.85
C VAL A 467 1.73 -2.62 18.37
N GLU A 468 2.80 -2.76 19.15
CA GLU A 468 2.78 -2.59 20.61
C GLU A 468 3.58 -1.37 21.06
N LYS A 469 4.73 -1.11 20.42
CA LYS A 469 5.67 -0.07 20.86
C LYS A 469 5.39 1.31 20.27
N GLY A 470 4.54 1.41 19.26
CA GLY A 470 4.13 2.68 18.66
C GLY A 470 5.07 3.16 17.55
N LEU A 471 5.33 4.47 17.50
CA LEU A 471 6.12 5.10 16.44
C LEU A 471 7.60 5.21 16.83
N PHE A 472 8.49 4.88 15.91
CA PHE A 472 9.92 5.14 16.00
C PHE A 472 10.40 6.04 14.86
N ALA A 473 11.42 6.84 15.14
CA ALA A 473 12.18 7.61 14.18
C ALA A 473 13.67 7.30 14.32
N TYR A 474 14.37 7.21 13.20
CA TYR A 474 15.83 7.07 13.17
C TYR A 474 16.41 8.01 12.11
N LYS A 475 17.65 8.48 12.31
CA LYS A 475 18.40 9.13 11.24
C LYS A 475 18.52 8.16 10.06
N ALA A 476 18.20 8.64 8.87
CA ALA A 476 18.23 7.83 7.64
C ALA A 476 19.65 7.29 7.38
N SER A 477 20.67 8.13 7.52
CA SER A 477 22.08 7.77 7.36
C SER A 477 22.59 7.04 8.61
N PRO A 478 22.99 5.76 8.52
CA PRO A 478 23.54 5.03 9.66
C PRO A 478 24.88 5.59 10.12
N VAL A 479 25.18 5.48 11.42
CA VAL A 479 26.47 5.85 12.01
C VAL A 479 27.11 4.60 12.59
N ASN A 480 28.32 4.25 12.12
CA ASN A 480 29.08 3.07 12.57
C ASN A 480 28.26 1.77 12.55
N GLY A 481 27.50 1.53 11.47
CA GLY A 481 26.69 0.32 11.34
C GLY A 481 25.36 0.34 12.10
N SER A 482 24.94 1.49 12.65
CA SER A 482 23.72 1.59 13.47
C SER A 482 22.79 2.71 13.00
N LEU A 483 21.49 2.43 12.95
CA LEU A 483 20.45 3.43 12.78
C LEU A 483 20.26 4.17 14.11
N VAL A 484 20.56 5.47 14.11
CA VAL A 484 20.53 6.30 15.33
C VAL A 484 19.09 6.71 15.62
N ASN A 485 18.54 6.25 16.75
CA ASN A 485 17.18 6.60 17.18
C ASN A 485 17.07 8.11 17.47
N ILE A 486 15.96 8.70 17.04
CA ILE A 486 15.55 10.06 17.38
C ILE A 486 14.39 9.94 18.37
N ALA A 487 14.56 10.55 19.55
CA ALA A 487 13.58 10.46 20.62
C ALA A 487 12.22 11.06 20.19
N LEU A 488 11.14 10.38 20.56
CA LEU A 488 9.76 10.78 20.30
C LEU A 488 8.92 10.64 21.57
N PRO A 489 7.85 11.45 21.70
CA PRO A 489 6.76 11.16 22.64
C PRO A 489 6.19 9.76 22.39
N LYS A 490 5.77 9.10 23.47
CA LYS A 490 5.28 7.72 23.41
C LYS A 490 3.94 7.64 22.67
N ILE A 491 3.87 6.78 21.66
CA ILE A 491 2.61 6.36 21.02
C ILE A 491 2.26 4.95 21.52
N GLU A 492 0.98 4.71 21.83
CA GLU A 492 0.51 3.45 22.43
C GLU A 492 0.20 2.42 21.35
N GLY A 493 1.24 1.80 20.78
CA GLY A 493 1.12 0.85 19.67
C GLY A 493 0.66 1.53 18.38
N ALA A 494 0.47 0.75 17.32
CA ALA A 494 0.00 1.25 16.04
C ALA A 494 -0.84 0.21 15.32
N VAL A 495 -1.64 0.66 14.35
CA VAL A 495 -2.36 -0.26 13.45
C VAL A 495 -1.36 -1.10 12.65
N ARG A 496 -1.69 -2.39 12.49
CA ARG A 496 -0.89 -3.35 11.72
C ARG A 496 -0.61 -2.84 10.32
N TYR A 497 0.60 -3.08 9.83
CA TYR A 497 1.05 -2.67 8.50
C TYR A 497 1.04 -1.16 8.26
N GLY A 498 0.84 -0.36 9.32
CA GLY A 498 0.73 1.10 9.38
C GLY A 498 1.90 1.88 8.76
N ARG A 499 1.65 3.15 8.46
CA ARG A 499 2.63 4.21 8.22
C ARG A 499 2.17 5.45 8.99
N PRO A 500 3.09 6.26 9.51
CA PRO A 500 2.76 7.64 9.86
C PRO A 500 2.46 8.46 8.60
N VAL A 501 1.70 9.54 8.76
CA VAL A 501 1.50 10.54 7.71
C VAL A 501 1.95 11.92 8.18
N PHE A 502 2.36 12.76 7.24
CA PHE A 502 3.09 13.99 7.55
C PHE A 502 2.32 15.20 7.03
N GLY A 503 2.40 16.28 7.78
CA GLY A 503 1.98 17.60 7.37
C GLY A 503 3.03 18.62 7.74
N ASN A 504 2.67 19.89 7.70
CA ASN A 504 3.62 20.96 7.98
C ASN A 504 4.06 20.96 9.47
N GLY A 505 5.29 20.48 9.69
CA GLY A 505 5.97 20.33 10.98
C GLY A 505 5.34 19.27 11.89
N LYS A 506 4.51 18.37 11.35
CA LYS A 506 3.69 17.45 12.14
C LYS A 506 3.69 16.04 11.56
N VAL A 507 3.54 15.07 12.47
CA VAL A 507 3.30 13.66 12.12
C VAL A 507 2.02 13.20 12.81
N TYR A 508 1.20 12.46 12.06
CA TYR A 508 -0.07 11.90 12.52
C TYR A 508 -0.03 10.37 12.46
N VAL A 509 -0.53 9.72 13.50
CA VAL A 509 -0.60 8.25 13.60
C VAL A 509 -1.92 7.85 14.22
N VAL A 510 -2.59 6.84 13.64
CA VAL A 510 -3.62 6.10 14.39
C VAL A 510 -2.93 5.04 15.25
N ASP A 511 -3.03 5.19 16.55
CA ASP A 511 -2.36 4.32 17.51
C ASP A 511 -3.13 3.02 17.78
N GLY A 512 -2.51 2.10 18.52
CA GLY A 512 -3.08 0.80 18.88
C GLY A 512 -4.29 0.89 19.82
N ARG A 513 -4.60 2.07 20.35
CA ARG A 513 -5.77 2.34 21.21
C ARG A 513 -6.94 2.97 20.45
N GLY A 514 -6.84 3.11 19.12
CA GLY A 514 -7.89 3.71 18.31
C GLY A 514 -7.94 5.23 18.47
N ARG A 515 -6.78 5.88 18.61
CA ARG A 515 -6.67 7.34 18.66
C ARG A 515 -5.89 7.86 17.47
N LEU A 516 -6.38 8.91 16.82
CA LEU A 516 -5.55 9.73 15.94
C LEU A 516 -4.72 10.68 16.80
N VAL A 517 -3.39 10.56 16.77
CA VAL A 517 -2.47 11.36 17.57
C VAL A 517 -1.62 12.23 16.66
N ALA A 518 -1.52 13.52 16.98
CA ALA A 518 -0.61 14.46 16.32
C ALA A 518 0.61 14.75 17.21
N LEU A 519 1.79 14.62 16.63
CA LEU A 519 3.05 15.08 17.23
C LEU A 519 3.65 16.21 16.40
N GLY A 520 4.33 17.13 17.08
CA GLY A 520 5.09 18.21 16.45
C GLY A 520 5.81 19.06 17.50
N ALA A 521 6.62 20.03 17.07
CA ALA A 521 7.23 20.99 18.00
C ALA A 521 6.14 21.93 18.55
N GLY A 522 5.91 21.94 19.86
CA GLY A 522 4.91 22.79 20.49
C GLY A 522 5.29 24.28 20.47
N GLY A 523 4.33 25.17 20.19
CA GLY A 523 4.48 26.63 20.26
C GLY A 523 4.47 27.35 18.91
N ASN A 524 4.06 28.63 18.92
CA ASN A 524 4.02 29.57 17.80
C ASN A 524 5.42 29.91 17.21
N GLU A 525 6.29 28.93 17.00
CA GLU A 525 7.41 29.14 16.09
C GLU A 525 6.84 29.13 14.67
N ARG A 526 6.47 30.32 14.19
CA ARG A 526 6.50 30.59 12.75
C ARG A 526 7.89 30.16 12.30
N ILE A 527 7.98 29.00 11.65
CA ILE A 527 9.14 28.65 10.86
C ILE A 527 9.27 29.78 9.85
N ALA A 528 10.27 30.63 10.04
CA ALA A 528 10.51 31.75 9.16
C ALA A 528 10.81 31.15 7.78
N HIS A 529 9.93 31.43 6.82
CA HIS A 529 10.26 31.24 5.42
C HIS A 529 11.44 32.16 5.11
N THR A 530 12.62 31.58 4.92
CA THR A 530 13.75 32.21 4.22
C THR A 530 13.95 31.55 2.89
#